data_AF-A0A2T5L5V3-F1
#
_entry.id   AF-A0A2T5L5V3-F1
#
_cell.length_a   1.000
_cell.length_b   1.000
_cell.length_c   1.000
_cell.angle_alpha   90.00
_cell.angle_beta   90.00
_cell.angle_gamma   90.00
#
_symmetry.space_group_name_H-M   'P 1'
#
loop_
_entity.id
_entity.type
_entity.pdbx_description
1 polymer ?
#
loop_
_entity_poly.entity_id
_entity_poly.type
_entity_poly.pdbx_seq_one_letter_code
_entity_poly.pdbx_strand_id
1 'polypeptide(L)'
;MDSTSLALLREHGVDGEAHRAQQLDSALLRQSDLILAMEKIHVAAMVRMAPEASGKVFLLDRWLDGRDIPDPYRQQRPAYEHVYGLIEQGVNSWLRYL
;
A
#
# COMPACT_ATOMS: atom_id res chain seq x y z
N MET A 1 -11.69 -4.37 -7.06
CA MET A 1 -11.48 -3.16 -6.23
C MET A 1 -12.82 -2.80 -5.60
N ASP A 2 -12.83 -2.28 -4.37
CA ASP A 2 -14.05 -1.79 -3.71
C ASP A 2 -14.66 -0.62 -4.52
N SER A 3 -15.99 -0.51 -4.56
CA SER A 3 -16.70 0.51 -5.34
C SER A 3 -16.42 1.94 -4.86
N THR A 4 -16.25 2.13 -3.55
CA THR A 4 -15.94 3.43 -2.93
C THR A 4 -14.52 3.86 -3.28
N SER A 5 -13.56 2.93 -3.22
CA SER A 5 -12.18 3.18 -3.65
C SER A 5 -12.11 3.52 -5.14
N LEU A 6 -12.83 2.78 -5.99
CA LEU A 6 -12.84 3.04 -7.43
C LEU A 6 -13.47 4.40 -7.77
N ALA A 7 -14.55 4.78 -7.09
CA ALA A 7 -15.16 6.09 -7.26
C ALA A 7 -14.18 7.21 -6.88
N LEU A 8 -13.52 7.09 -5.72
CA LEU A 8 -12.54 8.07 -5.25
C LEU A 8 -11.35 8.18 -6.22
N LEU A 9 -10.79 7.06 -6.68
CA LEU A 9 -9.69 7.07 -7.65
C LEU A 9 -10.08 7.77 -8.96
N ARG A 10 -11.28 7.51 -9.49
CA ARG A 10 -11.79 8.18 -10.69
C ARG A 10 -11.95 9.68 -10.49
N GLU A 11 -12.44 10.12 -9.32
CA GLU A 11 -12.55 11.55 -8.98
C GLU A 11 -11.17 12.24 -8.96
N HIS A 12 -10.12 11.52 -8.57
CA HIS A 12 -8.73 11.98 -8.61
C HIS A 12 -8.00 11.69 -9.94
N GLY A 13 -8.70 11.22 -10.98
CA GLY A 13 -8.12 10.97 -12.31
C GLY A 13 -7.23 9.72 -12.42
N VAL A 14 -7.34 8.78 -11.47
CA VAL A 14 -6.59 7.53 -11.45
C VAL A 14 -7.49 6.38 -11.92
N ASP A 15 -7.03 5.60 -12.91
CA ASP A 15 -7.73 4.38 -13.36
C ASP A 15 -7.41 3.19 -12.44
N GLY A 16 -8.42 2.73 -11.71
CA GLY A 16 -8.37 1.53 -10.87
C GLY A 16 -9.08 0.30 -11.44
N GLU A 17 -9.67 0.37 -12.64
CA GLU A 17 -10.57 -0.68 -13.16
C GLU A 17 -9.86 -1.99 -13.48
N ALA A 18 -8.61 -1.90 -13.92
CA ALA A 18 -7.77 -3.05 -14.24
C ALA A 18 -7.29 -3.80 -12.99
N HIS A 19 -7.45 -3.24 -11.78
CA HIS A 19 -6.95 -3.85 -10.55
C HIS A 19 -7.61 -5.22 -10.29
N ARG A 20 -6.78 -6.24 -10.06
CA ARG A 20 -7.19 -7.58 -9.63
C ARG A 20 -6.42 -7.94 -8.37
N ALA A 21 -7.15 -8.25 -7.30
CA ALA A 21 -6.54 -8.74 -6.08
C ALA A 21 -5.87 -10.08 -6.37
N GLN A 22 -4.62 -10.23 -5.93
CA GLN A 22 -3.88 -11.48 -6.00
C GLN A 22 -3.38 -11.85 -4.61
N GLN A 23 -3.36 -13.14 -4.31
CA GLN A 23 -2.79 -13.62 -3.05
C GLN A 23 -1.27 -13.42 -3.09
N LEU A 24 -0.71 -12.85 -2.03
CA LEU A 24 0.72 -12.72 -1.87
C LEU A 24 1.35 -14.08 -1.59
N ASP A 25 2.43 -14.41 -2.29
CA ASP A 25 3.27 -15.57 -2.05
C ASP A 25 4.77 -15.20 -2.05
N SER A 26 5.62 -16.16 -1.68
CA SER A 26 7.07 -15.92 -1.63
C SER A 26 7.69 -15.72 -3.01
N ALA A 27 7.10 -16.25 -4.08
CA ALA A 27 7.60 -16.08 -5.44
C ALA A 27 7.41 -14.63 -5.90
N LEU A 28 6.25 -14.03 -5.61
CA LEU A 28 5.96 -12.63 -5.87
C LEU A 28 6.90 -11.72 -5.08
N LEU A 29 7.13 -12.02 -3.79
CA LEU A 29 8.10 -11.27 -2.98
C LEU A 29 9.52 -11.34 -3.57
N ARG A 30 9.95 -12.50 -4.09
CA ARG A 30 11.28 -12.64 -4.70
C ARG A 30 11.40 -11.87 -6.02
N GLN A 31 10.35 -11.83 -6.83
CA GLN A 31 10.35 -11.17 -8.14
C GLN A 31 10.31 -9.64 -8.08
N SER A 32 9.80 -9.07 -6.99
CA SER A 32 9.74 -7.60 -6.82
C SER A 32 11.07 -7.02 -6.34
N ASP A 33 11.50 -5.89 -6.88
CA ASP A 33 12.69 -5.16 -6.39
C ASP A 33 12.39 -4.31 -5.15
N LEU A 34 11.14 -3.84 -5.02
CA LEU A 34 10.65 -3.01 -3.92
C LEU A 34 9.23 -3.42 -3.55
N ILE A 35 8.98 -3.59 -2.26
CA ILE A 35 7.66 -3.95 -1.72
C ILE A 35 7.26 -2.91 -0.67
N LEU A 36 6.14 -2.25 -0.90
CA LEU A 36 5.60 -1.21 -0.02
C LEU A 36 4.31 -1.70 0.64
N ALA A 37 4.30 -1.75 1.96
CA ALA A 37 3.18 -2.20 2.78
C ALA A 37 2.48 -1.02 3.46
N MET A 38 1.19 -1.16 3.72
CA MET A 38 0.40 -0.14 4.42
C MET A 38 0.60 -0.16 5.95
N GLU A 39 0.93 -1.30 6.53
CA GLU A 39 1.04 -1.47 7.98
C GLU A 39 2.28 -2.29 8.37
N LYS A 40 2.82 -2.03 9.57
CA LYS A 40 3.96 -2.74 10.14
C LYS A 40 3.70 -4.24 10.31
N ILE A 41 2.46 -4.63 10.60
CA ILE A 41 2.09 -6.05 10.71
C ILE A 41 2.26 -6.78 9.38
N HIS A 42 1.97 -6.12 8.24
CA HIS A 42 2.18 -6.66 6.91
C HIS A 42 3.67 -6.82 6.60
N VAL A 43 4.49 -5.82 6.95
CA VAL A 43 5.96 -5.93 6.85
C VAL A 43 6.46 -7.13 7.65
N ALA A 44 6.06 -7.26 8.91
CA ALA A 44 6.46 -8.37 9.76
C ALA A 44 5.99 -9.73 9.21
N ALA A 45 4.78 -9.82 8.66
CA ALA A 45 4.25 -11.03 8.05
C ALA A 45 5.06 -11.44 6.81
N MET A 46 5.39 -10.49 5.94
CA MET A 46 6.20 -10.73 4.74
C MET A 46 7.62 -11.15 5.08
N VAL A 47 8.26 -10.50 6.05
CA VAL A 47 9.60 -10.85 6.53
C VAL A 47 9.61 -12.26 7.14
N ARG A 48 8.56 -12.66 7.86
CA ARG A 48 8.43 -14.05 8.36
C ARG A 48 8.25 -15.05 7.22
N MET A 49 7.51 -14.69 6.18
CA MET A 49 7.22 -15.58 5.04
C MET A 49 8.43 -15.77 4.13
N ALA A 50 9.21 -14.71 3.90
CA ALA A 50 10.41 -14.72 3.06
C ALA A 50 11.49 -13.82 3.70
N PRO A 51 12.27 -14.34 4.66
CA PRO A 51 13.32 -13.58 5.34
C PRO A 51 14.35 -12.97 4.37
N GLU A 52 14.60 -13.63 3.24
CA GLU A 52 15.48 -13.16 2.18
C GLU A 52 15.00 -11.87 1.51
N ALA A 53 13.70 -11.56 1.57
CA ALA A 53 13.11 -10.34 1.03
C ALA A 53 13.13 -9.16 2.03
N SER A 54 13.60 -9.35 3.26
CA SER A 54 13.54 -8.32 4.32
C SER A 54 14.21 -7.00 3.95
N GLY A 55 15.29 -7.04 3.14
CA GLY A 55 16.00 -5.84 2.69
C GLY A 55 15.25 -4.98 1.67
N LYS A 56 14.10 -5.44 1.17
CA LYS A 56 13.29 -4.76 0.14
C LYS A 56 11.82 -4.58 0.50
N VAL A 57 11.43 -4.94 1.73
CA VAL A 57 10.06 -4.77 2.25
C VAL A 57 10.04 -3.58 3.20
N PHE A 58 9.23 -2.57 2.88
CA PHE A 58 9.16 -1.34 3.64
C PHE A 58 7.72 -0.89 3.87
N LEU A 59 7.54 -0.02 4.86
CA LEU A 59 6.28 0.69 5.07
C LEU A 59 6.16 1.83 4.05
N LEU A 60 4.96 2.07 3.52
CA LEU A 60 4.73 3.17 2.60
C LEU A 60 5.06 4.52 3.25
N ASP A 61 4.75 4.70 4.53
CA ASP A 61 5.02 5.92 5.30
C ASP A 61 6.48 6.01 5.83
N ARG A 62 7.41 5.18 5.34
CA ARG A 62 8.80 5.09 5.86
C ARG A 62 9.55 6.42 5.93
N TRP A 63 9.36 7.30 4.95
CA TRP A 63 10.08 8.57 4.83
C TRP A 63 9.38 9.75 5.48
N LEU A 64 8.24 9.50 6.13
CA LEU A 64 7.48 10.47 6.90
C LEU A 64 7.57 10.10 8.38
N ASP A 65 6.46 9.73 9.02
CA ASP A 65 6.40 9.39 10.45
C ASP A 65 6.44 7.88 10.71
N GLY A 66 6.48 7.06 9.65
CA GLY A 66 6.44 5.60 9.77
C GLY A 66 5.14 5.10 10.41
N ARG A 67 4.01 5.72 10.07
CA ARG A 67 2.67 5.36 10.58
C ARG A 67 2.03 4.27 9.73
N ASP A 68 1.16 3.52 10.38
CA ASP A 68 0.30 2.56 9.72
C ASP A 68 -0.82 3.30 8.99
N ILE A 69 -1.10 2.90 7.76
CA ILE A 69 -2.21 3.39 6.96
C ILE A 69 -3.37 2.39 7.14
N PRO A 70 -4.45 2.77 7.82
CA PRO A 70 -5.53 1.84 8.16
C PRO A 70 -6.35 1.45 6.94
N ASP A 71 -6.96 0.27 6.97
CA ASP A 71 -7.92 -0.16 5.96
C ASP A 71 -9.28 0.57 6.12
N PRO A 72 -9.75 1.32 5.11
CA PRO A 72 -11.05 2.01 5.15
C PRO A 72 -12.24 1.08 4.90
N TYR A 73 -12.02 -0.22 4.72
CA TYR A 73 -13.08 -1.17 4.38
C TYR A 73 -14.28 -1.10 5.33
N ARG A 74 -15.48 -1.04 4.74
CA ARG A 74 -16.78 -0.86 5.42
C ARG A 74 -16.94 0.43 6.24
N GLN A 75 -16.03 1.39 6.10
CA GLN A 75 -16.19 2.71 6.71
C GLN A 75 -16.93 3.68 5.76
N GLN A 76 -17.25 4.87 6.28
CA GLN A 76 -17.85 5.92 5.48
C GLN A 76 -16.81 6.58 4.55
N ARG A 77 -17.30 7.27 3.51
CA ARG A 77 -16.47 7.96 2.51
C ARG A 77 -15.34 8.84 3.09
N PRO A 78 -15.51 9.60 4.19
CA PRO A 78 -14.41 10.39 4.78
C PRO A 78 -13.20 9.56 5.21
N ALA A 79 -13.40 8.29 5.59
CA ALA A 79 -12.29 7.39 5.92
C ALA A 79 -11.47 7.02 4.69
N TYR A 80 -12.13 6.78 3.54
CA TYR A 80 -11.44 6.55 2.27
C TYR A 80 -10.65 7.77 1.82
N GLU A 81 -11.22 8.97 1.95
CA GLU A 81 -10.55 10.24 1.61
C GLU A 81 -9.32 10.47 2.51
N HIS A 82 -9.45 10.20 3.81
CA HIS A 82 -8.33 10.26 4.73
C HIS A 82 -7.20 9.29 4.37
N VAL A 83 -7.54 8.02 4.13
CA VAL A 83 -6.58 6.98 3.73
C VAL A 83 -5.93 7.30 2.39
N TYR A 84 -6.69 7.78 1.42
CA TYR A 84 -6.15 8.23 0.13
C TYR A 84 -5.10 9.32 0.32
N GLY A 85 -5.38 10.34 1.15
CA GLY A 85 -4.41 11.39 1.46
C GLY A 85 -3.14 10.88 2.14
N LEU A 86 -3.24 9.86 2.99
CA LEU A 86 -2.06 9.20 3.59
C LEU A 86 -1.23 8.44 2.53
N ILE A 87 -1.91 7.71 1.64
CA ILE A 87 -1.25 6.99 0.54
C ILE A 87 -0.54 7.96 -0.39
N GLU A 88 -1.20 9.06 -0.78
CA GLU A 88 -0.62 10.09 -1.66
C GLU A 88 0.64 10.72 -1.04
N GLN A 89 0.60 11.09 0.24
CA GLN A 89 1.77 11.60 0.97
C GLN A 89 2.89 10.56 1.01
N GLY A 90 2.56 9.31 1.33
CA GLY A 90 3.51 8.20 1.34
C GLY A 90 4.17 8.00 -0.01
N VAL A 91 3.40 7.87 -1.09
CA VAL A 91 3.91 7.72 -2.47
C VAL A 91 4.81 8.90 -2.84
N ASN A 92 4.37 10.13 -2.59
CA ASN A 92 5.18 11.33 -2.88
C ASN A 92 6.51 11.38 -2.11
N SER A 93 6.55 10.80 -0.90
CA SER A 93 7.79 10.69 -0.14
C SER A 93 8.80 9.74 -0.80
N TRP A 94 8.33 8.69 -1.46
CA TRP A 94 9.18 7.70 -2.15
C TRP A 94 9.73 8.19 -3.49
N LEU A 95 9.04 9.11 -4.19
CA LEU A 95 9.47 9.63 -5.51
C LEU A 95 10.89 10.23 -5.51
N ARG A 96 11.41 10.65 -4.36
CA ARG A 96 12.78 11.19 -4.22
C ARG A 96 13.87 10.12 -4.19
N TYR A 97 13.48 8.86 -3.98
CA TYR A 97 14.37 7.72 -3.76
C TYR A 97 14.20 6.62 -4.83
N LEU A 98 13.33 6.87 -5.82
CA LEU A 98 13.12 6.05 -7.00
C LEU A 98 13.83 6.70 -8.20
#